data_AF-A0A428TT21-F1
#
_entry.id   AF-A0A428TT21-F1
#
_cell.length_a   1.000
_cell.length_b   1.000
_cell.length_c   1.000
_cell.angle_alpha   90.00
_cell.angle_beta   90.00
_cell.angle_gamma   90.00
#
_symmetry.space_group_name_H-M   'P 1'
#
loop_
_entity.id
_entity.type
_entity.pdbx_description
1 polymer ?
#
loop_
_entity_poly.entity_id
_entity_poly.type
_entity_poly.pdbx_seq_one_letter_code
_entity_poly.pdbx_strand_id
1 'polypeptide(L)'
;MAPFIDAVRNALLDSAARSRLWLDTPQARGVFKCTVAYTIASLATFVPFLSNFLGKPDGKHVVATITVYFHPARSVGSMIEAILIAIVAVAYGELISILSMATSVFFGSTMHLVTVSHILVVVIFIGGGFGFMGWVKQRMQNPLVNVGSTLASLAIIGVVTRENHVMSNVFFQ
;
A
#
# COMPACT_ATOMS: atom_id res chain seq x y z
N MET A 1 35.27 19.49 34.77
CA MET A 1 33.96 18.82 34.66
C MET A 1 32.81 19.80 34.41
N ALA A 2 32.78 20.99 35.04
CA ALA A 2 31.81 22.07 34.76
C ALA A 2 31.65 22.49 33.27
N PRO A 3 32.73 22.72 32.47
CA PRO A 3 32.58 23.23 31.11
C PRO A 3 31.92 22.23 30.14
N PHE A 4 32.02 20.92 30.42
CA PHE A 4 31.36 19.88 29.64
C PHE A 4 29.85 19.86 29.89
N ILE A 5 29.42 20.03 31.16
CA ILE A 5 28.00 20.06 31.53
C ILE A 5 27.32 21.29 30.93
N ASP A 6 27.99 22.44 30.94
CA ASP A 6 27.46 23.67 30.33
C ASP A 6 27.34 23.55 28.80
N ALA A 7 28.31 22.92 28.14
CA ALA A 7 28.26 22.65 26.70
C ALA A 7 27.09 21.71 26.34
N VAL A 8 26.88 20.65 27.12
CA VAL A 8 25.75 19.72 26.93
C VAL A 8 24.42 20.43 27.19
N ARG A 9 24.31 21.23 28.26
CA ARG A 9 23.09 21.99 28.57
C ARG A 9 22.73 22.95 27.44
N ASN A 10 23.69 23.70 26.93
CA ASN A 10 23.46 24.66 25.85
C ASN A 10 23.07 23.94 24.55
N ALA A 11 23.72 22.81 24.22
CA ALA A 11 23.35 22.00 23.05
C ALA A 11 21.91 21.44 23.15
N LEU A 12 21.47 21.05 24.35
CA LEU A 12 20.09 20.59 24.58
C LEU A 12 19.09 21.73 24.45
N LEU A 13 19.40 22.91 25.00
CA LEU A 13 18.54 24.09 24.88
C LEU A 13 18.43 24.56 23.41
N ASP A 14 19.54 24.57 22.67
CA ASP A 14 19.56 24.91 21.25
C ASP A 14 18.76 23.90 20.42
N SER A 15 18.87 22.61 20.74
CA SER A 15 18.08 21.55 20.12
C SER A 15 16.58 21.68 20.46
N ALA A 16 16.25 22.05 21.70
CA ALA A 16 14.88 22.30 22.14
C ALA A 16 14.27 23.54 21.48
N ALA A 17 15.06 24.62 21.31
CA ALA A 17 14.63 25.83 20.61
C ALA A 17 14.42 25.56 19.12
N ARG A 18 15.34 24.84 18.47
CA ARG A 18 15.22 24.42 17.06
C ARG A 18 14.00 23.54 16.80
N SER A 19 13.73 22.58 17.68
CA SER A 19 12.56 21.70 17.56
C SER A 19 11.25 22.46 17.76
N ARG A 20 11.18 23.42 18.70
CA ARG A 20 10.03 24.33 18.84
C ARG A 20 9.80 25.16 17.58
N LEU A 21 10.86 25.75 17.03
CA LEU A 21 10.77 26.50 15.78
C LEU A 21 10.31 25.63 14.61
N TRP A 22 10.76 24.37 14.55
CA TRP A 22 10.35 23.43 13.52
C TRP A 22 8.86 23.07 13.64
N LEU A 23 8.34 22.88 14.86
CA LEU A 23 6.92 22.55 15.10
C LEU A 23 5.95 23.63 14.57
N ASP A 24 6.37 24.89 14.53
CA ASP A 24 5.55 25.97 13.98
C ASP A 24 5.50 26.00 12.45
N THR A 25 6.36 25.24 11.77
CA THR A 25 6.33 25.16 10.31
C THR A 25 5.07 24.44 9.81
N PRO A 26 4.52 24.83 8.64
CA PRO A 26 3.36 24.15 8.05
C PRO A 26 3.62 22.66 7.77
N GLN A 27 4.88 22.30 7.50
CA GLN A 27 5.31 20.92 7.29
C GLN A 27 5.19 20.11 8.58
N ALA A 28 5.73 20.60 9.70
CA ALA A 28 5.63 19.92 10.99
C ALA A 28 4.18 19.78 11.46
N ARG A 29 3.36 20.81 11.26
CA ARG A 29 1.91 20.73 11.53
C ARG A 29 1.22 19.67 10.67
N GLY A 30 1.61 19.55 9.40
CA GLY A 30 1.13 18.51 8.49
C GLY A 30 1.51 17.10 8.95
N VAL A 31 2.78 16.90 9.29
CA VAL A 31 3.28 15.62 9.83
C VAL A 31 2.54 15.26 11.11
N PHE A 32 2.40 16.19 12.06
CA PHE A 32 1.71 15.94 13.33
C PHE A 32 0.24 15.55 13.13
N LYS A 33 -0.49 16.26 12.26
CA LYS A 33 -1.87 15.89 11.90
C LYS A 33 -1.95 14.48 11.32
N CYS A 34 -1.00 14.09 10.48
CA CYS A 34 -0.95 12.75 9.90
C CYS A 34 -0.61 11.71 10.96
N THR A 35 0.40 11.94 11.80
CA THR A 35 0.76 11.02 12.88
C THR A 35 -0.43 10.76 13.81
N VAL A 36 -1.15 11.80 14.24
CA VAL A 36 -2.35 11.65 15.09
C VAL A 36 -3.44 10.87 14.37
N ALA A 37 -3.76 11.22 13.12
CA ALA A 37 -4.79 10.53 12.36
C ALA A 37 -4.46 9.06 12.10
N TYR A 38 -3.21 8.75 11.74
CA TYR A 38 -2.75 7.38 11.53
C TYR A 38 -2.76 6.58 12.83
N THR A 39 -2.42 7.21 13.96
CA THR A 39 -2.48 6.57 15.28
C THR A 39 -3.93 6.20 15.59
N ILE A 40 -4.86 7.15 15.47
CA ILE A 40 -6.29 6.91 15.72
C ILE A 40 -6.85 5.84 14.77
N ALA A 41 -6.53 5.91 13.47
CA ALA A 41 -6.98 4.93 12.50
C ALA A 41 -6.44 3.52 12.77
N SER A 42 -5.19 3.43 13.25
CA SER A 42 -4.60 2.15 13.67
C SER A 42 -5.27 1.64 14.94
N LEU A 43 -5.65 2.50 15.89
CA LEU A 43 -6.43 2.10 17.06
C LEU A 43 -7.82 1.59 16.70
N ALA A 44 -8.43 2.12 15.63
CA ALA A 44 -9.72 1.65 15.11
C ALA A 44 -9.70 0.16 14.72
N THR A 45 -8.54 -0.41 14.40
CA THR A 45 -8.38 -1.86 14.14
C THR A 45 -8.73 -2.72 15.36
N PHE A 46 -8.60 -2.18 16.57
CA PHE A 46 -8.86 -2.86 17.84
C PHE A 46 -10.26 -2.62 18.38
N VAL A 47 -11.08 -1.76 17.75
CA VAL A 47 -12.43 -1.43 18.23
C VAL A 47 -13.46 -2.41 17.62
N PRO A 48 -14.07 -3.30 18.44
CA PRO A 48 -14.99 -4.32 17.93
C PRO A 48 -16.28 -3.74 17.34
N PHE A 49 -16.73 -2.57 17.79
CA PHE A 49 -17.87 -1.86 17.22
C PHE A 49 -17.66 -1.55 15.72
N LEU A 50 -16.47 -1.06 15.36
CA LEU A 50 -16.14 -0.71 13.99
C LEU A 50 -15.93 -1.96 13.12
N SER A 51 -15.33 -3.02 13.68
CA SER A 51 -15.17 -4.31 13.00
C SER A 51 -16.50 -5.00 12.69
N ASN A 52 -17.53 -4.82 13.52
CA ASN A 52 -18.85 -5.38 13.27
C ASN A 52 -19.64 -4.57 12.24
N PHE A 53 -19.40 -3.26 12.16
CA PHE A 53 -20.03 -2.40 11.15
C PHE A 53 -19.44 -2.62 9.74
N LEU A 54 -18.12 -2.81 9.61
CA LEU A 54 -17.45 -3.01 8.31
C LEU A 54 -17.45 -4.48 7.81
N GLY A 55 -17.82 -5.45 8.64
CA GLY A 55 -17.89 -6.87 8.26
C GLY A 55 -16.58 -7.66 8.41
N LYS A 56 -16.69 -9.00 8.42
CA LYS A 56 -15.55 -9.95 8.49
C LYS A 56 -15.22 -10.42 7.05
N PRO A 57 -13.95 -10.37 6.59
CA PRO A 57 -12.71 -10.47 7.38
C PRO A 57 -11.81 -9.21 7.45
N ASP A 58 -12.07 -8.15 6.66
CA ASP A 58 -11.01 -7.18 6.31
C ASP A 58 -11.24 -5.74 6.80
N GLY A 59 -12.36 -5.45 7.49
CA GLY A 59 -12.73 -4.08 7.88
C GLY A 59 -11.70 -3.34 8.75
N LYS A 60 -10.86 -4.06 9.51
CA LYS A 60 -9.88 -3.50 10.45
C LYS A 60 -8.73 -2.79 9.72
N HIS A 61 -8.19 -3.38 8.66
CA HIS A 61 -7.05 -2.82 7.93
C HIS A 61 -7.46 -1.78 6.89
N VAL A 62 -8.72 -1.81 6.45
CA VAL A 62 -9.27 -0.87 5.46
C VAL A 62 -9.31 0.56 6.00
N VAL A 63 -9.70 0.75 7.27
CA VAL A 63 -9.75 2.09 7.90
C VAL A 63 -8.36 2.73 7.99
N ALA A 64 -7.36 1.95 8.43
CA ALA A 64 -5.98 2.40 8.45
C ALA A 64 -5.49 2.79 7.04
N THR A 65 -5.79 1.95 6.04
CA THR A 65 -5.38 2.16 4.65
C THR A 65 -6.00 3.42 4.03
N ILE A 66 -7.30 3.67 4.26
CA ILE A 66 -7.99 4.88 3.78
C ILE A 66 -7.38 6.14 4.41
N THR A 67 -7.10 6.10 5.71
CA THR A 67 -6.52 7.26 6.42
C THR A 67 -5.11 7.58 5.92
N VAL A 68 -4.34 6.55 5.57
CA VAL A 68 -3.04 6.70 4.90
C VAL A 68 -3.18 7.38 3.56
N TYR A 69 -4.17 6.94 2.78
CA TYR A 69 -4.38 7.36 1.41
C TYR A 69 -4.76 8.83 1.29
N PHE A 70 -5.69 9.26 2.13
CA PHE A 70 -6.22 10.63 2.10
C PHE A 70 -5.36 11.64 2.85
N HIS A 71 -4.27 11.19 3.51
CA HIS A 71 -3.22 11.98 4.16
C HIS A 71 -3.71 13.36 4.63
N PRO A 72 -4.17 13.54 5.87
CA PRO A 72 -4.98 14.70 6.30
C PRO A 72 -4.32 16.09 6.14
N ALA A 73 -3.04 16.17 5.80
CA ALA A 73 -2.36 17.40 5.43
C ALA A 73 -2.39 17.75 3.92
N ARG A 74 -3.06 16.95 3.08
CA ARG A 74 -3.09 17.13 1.62
C ARG A 74 -4.16 18.15 1.20
N SER A 75 -3.93 18.82 0.07
CA SER A 75 -4.96 19.65 -0.59
C SER A 75 -5.99 18.78 -1.31
N VAL A 76 -7.21 19.30 -1.48
CA VAL A 76 -8.31 18.58 -2.17
C VAL A 76 -7.93 18.16 -3.59
N GLY A 77 -7.26 19.03 -4.35
CA GLY A 77 -6.82 18.71 -5.72
C GLY A 77 -5.84 17.53 -5.79
N SER A 78 -4.89 17.46 -4.85
CA SER A 78 -3.94 16.35 -4.79
C SER A 78 -4.58 15.05 -4.27
N MET A 79 -5.66 15.13 -3.50
CA MET A 79 -6.48 13.97 -3.11
C MET A 79 -7.25 13.39 -4.30
N ILE A 80 -7.80 14.24 -5.18
CA ILE A 80 -8.50 13.79 -6.39
C ILE A 80 -7.52 13.09 -7.35
N GLU A 81 -6.34 13.68 -7.58
CA GLU A 81 -5.30 13.07 -8.40
C GLU A 81 -4.88 11.70 -7.83
N ALA A 82 -4.75 11.60 -6.51
CA ALA A 82 -4.52 10.33 -5.85
C ALA A 82 -5.64 9.34 -6.16
N ILE A 83 -6.90 9.66 -5.94
CA ILE A 83 -8.01 8.74 -6.19
C ILE A 83 -7.99 8.19 -7.62
N LEU A 84 -7.77 9.06 -8.62
CA LEU A 84 -7.70 8.63 -10.02
C LEU A 84 -6.55 7.63 -10.25
N ILE A 85 -5.37 7.90 -9.70
CA ILE A 85 -4.22 7.01 -9.79
C ILE A 85 -4.50 5.67 -9.08
N ALA A 86 -5.18 5.68 -7.93
CA ALA A 86 -5.61 4.44 -7.25
C ALA A 86 -6.58 3.63 -8.10
N ILE A 87 -7.57 4.27 -8.73
CA ILE A 87 -8.55 3.57 -9.58
C ILE A 87 -7.83 2.88 -10.73
N VAL A 88 -6.91 3.58 -11.40
CA VAL A 88 -6.11 3.02 -12.50
C VAL A 88 -5.22 1.87 -12.00
N ALA A 89 -4.59 2.03 -10.83
CA ALA A 89 -3.74 1.01 -10.23
C ALA A 89 -4.53 -0.27 -9.86
N VAL A 90 -5.70 -0.13 -9.25
CA VAL A 90 -6.57 -1.27 -8.91
C VAL A 90 -7.11 -1.93 -10.17
N ALA A 91 -7.59 -1.15 -11.15
CA ALA A 91 -8.06 -1.70 -12.42
C ALA A 91 -6.96 -2.47 -13.16
N TYR A 92 -5.72 -1.98 -13.12
CA TYR A 92 -4.57 -2.70 -13.65
C TYR A 92 -4.32 -4.01 -12.90
N GLY A 93 -4.35 -3.99 -11.56
CA GLY A 93 -4.14 -5.19 -10.76
C GLY A 93 -5.21 -6.26 -10.97
N GLU A 94 -6.48 -5.86 -11.05
CA GLU A 94 -7.61 -6.73 -11.41
C GLU A 94 -7.44 -7.32 -12.81
N LEU A 95 -7.07 -6.49 -13.80
CA LEU A 95 -6.87 -6.94 -15.17
C LEU A 95 -5.75 -7.99 -15.27
N ILE A 96 -4.61 -7.76 -14.61
CA ILE A 96 -3.50 -8.73 -14.56
C ILE A 96 -3.95 -10.04 -13.89
N SER A 97 -4.73 -9.94 -12.82
CA SER A 97 -5.22 -11.12 -12.09
C SER A 97 -6.22 -11.93 -12.92
N ILE A 98 -7.20 -11.27 -13.55
CA ILE A 98 -8.17 -11.93 -14.45
C ILE A 98 -7.46 -12.60 -15.62
N LEU A 99 -6.50 -11.93 -16.25
CA LEU A 99 -5.74 -12.53 -17.37
C LEU A 99 -4.88 -13.71 -16.91
N SER A 100 -4.30 -13.64 -15.71
CA SER A 100 -3.57 -14.74 -15.08
C SER A 100 -4.47 -15.96 -14.88
N MET A 101 -5.64 -15.76 -14.27
CA MET A 101 -6.62 -16.82 -14.06
C MET A 101 -7.11 -17.41 -15.38
N ALA A 102 -7.44 -16.57 -16.36
CA ALA A 102 -7.89 -17.01 -17.68
C ALA A 102 -6.83 -17.87 -18.38
N THR A 103 -5.56 -17.46 -18.31
CA THR A 103 -4.44 -18.22 -18.87
C THR A 103 -4.25 -19.54 -18.13
N SER A 104 -4.34 -19.54 -16.80
CA SER A 104 -4.23 -20.76 -15.99
C SER A 104 -5.33 -21.77 -16.34
N VAL A 105 -6.59 -21.32 -16.46
CA VAL A 105 -7.73 -22.18 -16.82
C VAL A 105 -7.63 -22.68 -18.26
N PHE A 106 -7.23 -21.82 -19.21
CA PHE A 106 -7.09 -22.23 -20.61
C PHE A 106 -6.01 -23.31 -20.75
N PHE A 107 -4.78 -23.06 -20.32
CA PHE A 107 -3.70 -24.04 -20.51
C PHE A 107 -3.79 -25.24 -19.55
N GLY A 108 -4.35 -25.06 -18.36
CA GLY A 108 -4.55 -26.12 -17.37
C GLY A 108 -5.69 -27.07 -17.72
N SER A 109 -6.86 -26.54 -18.09
CA SER A 109 -8.08 -27.34 -18.24
C SER A 109 -8.36 -27.80 -19.67
N THR A 110 -8.01 -27.02 -20.72
CA THR A 110 -8.31 -27.43 -22.11
C THR A 110 -7.15 -28.18 -22.76
N MET A 111 -5.92 -27.89 -22.37
CA MET A 111 -4.70 -28.47 -22.97
C MET A 111 -3.97 -29.47 -22.04
N HIS A 112 -4.48 -29.70 -20.81
CA HIS A 112 -3.87 -30.55 -19.77
C HIS A 112 -2.39 -30.25 -19.46
N LEU A 113 -1.91 -29.04 -19.78
CA LEU A 113 -0.50 -28.64 -19.69
C LEU A 113 -0.25 -27.77 -18.45
N VAL A 114 -0.44 -28.36 -17.27
CA VAL A 114 -0.40 -27.67 -15.97
C VAL A 114 0.94 -26.99 -15.69
N THR A 115 2.06 -27.64 -16.05
CA THR A 115 3.40 -27.05 -15.83
C THR A 115 3.63 -25.82 -16.69
N VAL A 116 3.13 -25.82 -17.94
CA VAL A 116 3.30 -24.69 -18.86
C VAL A 116 2.43 -23.51 -18.42
N SER A 117 1.22 -23.77 -17.91
CA SER A 117 0.36 -22.72 -17.39
C SER A 117 1.00 -21.97 -16.21
N HIS A 118 1.63 -22.69 -15.29
CA HIS A 118 2.31 -22.09 -14.13
C HIS A 118 3.52 -21.25 -14.55
N ILE A 119 4.33 -21.74 -15.49
CA ILE A 119 5.48 -21.00 -16.00
C ILE A 119 5.02 -19.72 -16.69
N LEU A 120 4.00 -19.80 -17.56
CA LEU A 120 3.45 -18.61 -18.22
C LEU A 120 2.91 -17.60 -17.22
N VAL A 121 2.20 -18.07 -16.19
CA VAL A 121 1.64 -17.18 -15.17
C VAL A 121 2.73 -16.43 -14.42
N VAL A 122 3.75 -17.14 -13.96
CA VAL A 122 4.85 -16.54 -13.20
C VAL A 122 5.69 -15.61 -14.08
N VAL A 123 6.02 -15.99 -15.32
CA VAL A 123 6.90 -15.19 -16.18
C VAL A 123 6.17 -13.96 -16.73
N ILE A 124 4.96 -14.13 -17.26
CA ILE A 124 4.25 -13.07 -17.98
C ILE A 124 3.49 -12.16 -17.01
N PHE A 125 2.68 -12.72 -16.11
CA PHE A 125 1.83 -11.89 -15.25
C PHE A 125 2.56 -11.42 -14.01
N ILE A 126 3.30 -12.31 -13.31
CA ILE A 126 4.08 -11.87 -12.14
C ILE A 126 5.34 -11.12 -12.62
N GLY A 127 6.19 -11.73 -13.43
CA GLY A 127 7.42 -11.10 -13.92
C GLY A 127 7.13 -9.84 -14.76
N GLY A 128 6.30 -9.97 -15.79
CA GLY A 128 5.95 -8.85 -16.67
C GLY A 128 5.07 -7.80 -15.99
N GLY A 129 4.06 -8.20 -15.21
CA GLY A 129 3.18 -7.26 -14.51
C GLY A 129 3.93 -6.41 -13.49
N PHE A 130 4.69 -7.04 -12.59
CA PHE A 130 5.50 -6.30 -11.62
C PHE A 130 6.67 -5.54 -12.28
N GLY A 131 7.26 -6.10 -13.34
CA GLY A 131 8.30 -5.42 -14.13
C GLY A 131 7.80 -4.13 -14.77
N PHE A 132 6.61 -4.16 -15.40
CA PHE A 132 5.98 -2.97 -15.97
C PHE A 132 5.65 -1.94 -14.90
N MET A 133 5.09 -2.35 -13.75
CA MET A 133 4.85 -1.43 -12.63
C MET A 133 6.15 -0.79 -12.13
N GLY A 134 7.22 -1.57 -12.01
CA GLY A 134 8.55 -1.10 -11.63
C GLY A 134 9.07 -0.05 -12.60
N TRP A 135 8.92 -0.29 -13.91
CA TRP A 135 9.28 0.65 -14.95
C TRP A 135 8.44 1.93 -14.90
N VAL A 136 7.11 1.83 -14.74
CA VAL A 136 6.23 3.02 -14.60
C VAL A 136 6.61 3.85 -13.38
N LYS A 137 6.85 3.18 -12.24
CA LYS A 137 7.31 3.83 -11.01
C LYS A 137 8.62 4.57 -11.22
N GLN A 138 9.60 3.96 -11.90
CA GLN A 138 10.86 4.60 -12.22
C GLN A 138 10.72 5.74 -13.25
N ARG A 139 9.85 5.60 -14.25
CA ARG A 139 9.71 6.57 -15.32
C ARG A 139 9.00 7.85 -14.88
N MET A 140 8.03 7.72 -13.97
CA MET A 140 7.17 8.82 -13.54
C MET A 140 7.74 9.63 -12.36
N GLN A 141 8.60 9.03 -11.51
CA GLN A 141 9.24 9.69 -10.35
C GLN A 141 8.27 10.52 -9.48
N ASN A 142 6.98 10.16 -9.45
CA ASN A 142 5.94 10.88 -8.73
C ASN A 142 5.54 10.08 -7.47
N PRO A 143 5.55 10.70 -6.27
CA PRO A 143 5.11 10.05 -5.04
C PRO A 143 3.71 9.41 -5.12
N LEU A 144 2.79 10.02 -5.90
CA LEU A 144 1.44 9.47 -6.12
C LEU A 144 1.45 8.13 -6.85
N VAL A 145 2.25 8.04 -7.92
CA VAL A 145 2.39 6.83 -8.72
C VAL A 145 3.06 5.73 -7.88
N ASN A 146 3.96 6.09 -6.97
CA ASN A 146 4.56 5.13 -6.05
C ASN A 146 3.50 4.51 -5.12
N VAL A 147 2.63 5.32 -4.52
CA VAL A 147 1.52 4.81 -3.69
C VAL A 147 0.56 3.95 -4.52
N GLY A 148 0.20 4.39 -5.73
CA GLY A 148 -0.62 3.62 -6.66
C GLY A 148 0.01 2.26 -7.02
N SER A 149 1.32 2.23 -7.30
CA SER A 149 2.02 0.98 -7.61
C SER A 149 2.01 -0.02 -6.45
N THR A 150 2.13 0.45 -5.21
CA THR A 150 1.98 -0.39 -4.03
C THR A 150 0.55 -0.91 -3.93
N LEU A 151 -0.46 -0.09 -4.19
CA LEU A 151 -1.86 -0.52 -4.19
C LEU A 151 -2.13 -1.60 -5.25
N ALA A 152 -1.65 -1.40 -6.48
CA ALA A 152 -1.73 -2.40 -7.55
C ALA A 152 -1.05 -3.71 -7.14
N SER A 153 0.13 -3.65 -6.51
CA SER A 153 0.84 -4.84 -6.03
C SER A 153 0.05 -5.59 -4.96
N LEU A 154 -0.60 -4.88 -4.03
CA LEU A 154 -1.45 -5.48 -3.00
C LEU A 154 -2.68 -6.15 -3.61
N ALA A 155 -3.29 -5.54 -4.62
CA ALA A 155 -4.42 -6.12 -5.34
C ALA A 155 -4.01 -7.43 -6.05
N ILE A 156 -2.92 -7.40 -6.83
CA ILE A 156 -2.41 -8.57 -7.55
C ILE A 156 -2.06 -9.69 -6.57
N ILE A 157 -1.29 -9.42 -5.51
CA ILE A 157 -0.92 -10.43 -4.52
C ILE A 157 -2.16 -10.99 -3.82
N GLY A 158 -3.11 -10.14 -3.46
CA GLY A 158 -4.34 -10.53 -2.79
C GLY A 158 -5.17 -11.52 -3.62
N VAL A 159 -5.34 -11.24 -4.91
CA VAL A 159 -6.10 -12.12 -5.81
C VAL A 159 -5.32 -13.39 -6.13
N VAL A 160 -4.05 -13.28 -6.54
CA VAL A 160 -3.21 -14.44 -6.90
C VAL A 160 -3.05 -15.40 -5.72
N THR A 161 -2.95 -14.91 -4.48
CA THR A 161 -2.88 -15.79 -3.31
C THR A 161 -4.19 -16.58 -3.14
N ARG A 162 -5.34 -15.93 -3.28
CA ARG A 162 -6.64 -16.61 -3.21
C ARG A 162 -6.82 -17.63 -4.33
N GLU A 163 -6.40 -17.30 -5.55
CA GLU A 163 -6.42 -18.21 -6.69
C GLU A 163 -5.56 -19.45 -6.42
N ASN A 164 -4.32 -19.27 -5.95
CA ASN A 164 -3.44 -20.40 -5.62
C ASN A 164 -4.03 -21.32 -4.56
N HIS A 165 -4.66 -20.77 -3.52
CA HIS A 165 -5.33 -21.56 -2.49
C HIS A 165 -6.52 -22.37 -3.03
N VAL A 166 -7.30 -21.81 -3.96
CA VAL A 166 -8.39 -22.53 -4.63
C VAL A 166 -7.84 -23.65 -5.50
N MET A 167 -6.79 -23.36 -6.29
CA MET A 167 -6.17 -24.36 -7.18
C MET A 167 -5.52 -25.50 -6.38
N SER A 168 -4.79 -25.22 -5.30
CA SER A 168 -4.22 -26.29 -4.47
C SER A 168 -5.30 -27.21 -3.89
N ASN A 169 -6.44 -26.67 -3.47
CA ASN A 169 -7.52 -27.49 -2.92
C ASN A 169 -8.25 -28.34 -3.98
N VAL A 170 -8.30 -27.89 -5.24
CA VAL A 170 -8.97 -28.62 -6.32
C VAL A 170 -8.08 -29.69 -6.95
N PHE A 171 -6.76 -29.51 -6.95
CA PHE A 171 -5.81 -30.44 -7.59
C PHE A 171 -5.17 -31.48 -6.65
N PHE A 172 -5.20 -31.29 -5.33
CA PHE A 172 -4.70 -32.27 -4.34
C PHE A 172 -5.79 -33.17 -3.74
N GLN A 173 -6.96 -33.27 -4.39
CA GLN A 173 -8.02 -34.23 -4.08
C GLN A 173 -8.26 -35.14 -5.30
#